data_AF-A0A7W0NSD2-F1
#
_entry.id   AF-A0A7W0NSD2-F1
#
_cell.length_a   1.000
_cell.length_b   1.000
_cell.length_c   1.000
_cell.angle_alpha   90.00
_cell.angle_beta   90.00
_cell.angle_gamma   90.00
#
_symmetry.space_group_name_H-M   'P 1'
#
loop_
_entity.id
_entity.type
_entity.pdbx_description
1 polymer ?
#
loop_
_entity_poly.entity_id
_entity_poly.type
_entity_poly.pdbx_seq_one_letter_code
_entity_poly.pdbx_strand_id
1 'polypeptide(L)'
;MKFGQVENPDEVDFTIPSDHPDTKRILAKSKKQDFKLYVGCAKWNKKDLKNFYPKGINDELGYYASHFNCVELNATFYKRYWEKQYTAWRDGVPEAFLFFPKLPQGITHFSRLKNVEEKVDQFAENSAFLNEKLGMPFLQMHNNFDPKDF
;
A
#
# COMPACT_ATOMS: atom_id res chain seq x y z
N MET A 1 -4.00 -15.96 -14.81
CA MET A 1 -5.26 -15.20 -15.00
C MET A 1 -4.95 -13.74 -14.67
N LYS A 2 -5.16 -12.80 -15.60
CA LYS A 2 -4.91 -11.37 -15.33
C LYS A 2 -6.23 -10.70 -14.99
N PHE A 3 -6.64 -10.86 -13.74
CA PHE A 3 -7.88 -10.30 -13.24
C PHE A 3 -7.88 -8.78 -13.43
N GLY A 4 -8.93 -8.22 -14.04
CA GLY A 4 -9.09 -6.78 -14.25
C GLY A 4 -8.22 -6.14 -15.32
N GLN A 5 -7.43 -6.90 -16.10
CA GLN A 5 -6.72 -6.33 -17.26
C GLN A 5 -7.64 -6.31 -18.49
N VAL A 6 -7.73 -5.13 -19.13
CA VAL A 6 -8.36 -4.93 -20.45
C VAL A 6 -7.30 -4.55 -21.48
N GLU A 7 -7.57 -4.79 -22.76
CA GLU A 7 -6.66 -4.42 -23.86
C GLU A 7 -6.61 -2.91 -24.07
N ASN A 8 -7.78 -2.26 -24.06
CA ASN A 8 -7.93 -0.82 -24.18
C ASN A 8 -8.80 -0.27 -23.02
N PRO A 9 -8.20 0.40 -22.02
CA PRO A 9 -8.95 1.02 -20.93
C PRO A 9 -9.95 2.08 -21.38
N ASP A 10 -9.73 2.75 -22.51
CA ASP A 10 -10.60 3.84 -22.99
C ASP A 10 -11.96 3.33 -23.46
N GLU A 11 -12.09 2.03 -23.73
CA GLU A 11 -13.34 1.38 -24.11
C GLU A 11 -14.15 0.88 -22.90
N VAL A 12 -13.61 0.99 -21.69
CA VAL A 12 -14.29 0.57 -20.48
C VAL A 12 -15.25 1.68 -20.02
N ASP A 13 -16.52 1.33 -19.90
CA ASP A 13 -17.51 2.19 -19.27
C ASP A 13 -17.25 2.24 -17.75
N PHE A 14 -16.65 3.34 -17.30
CA PHE A 14 -16.42 3.63 -15.88
C PHE A 14 -17.58 4.39 -15.23
N THR A 15 -18.75 4.51 -15.87
CA THR A 15 -19.91 5.13 -15.22
C THR A 15 -20.30 4.33 -13.99
N ILE A 16 -20.45 5.05 -12.88
CA ILE A 16 -20.91 4.46 -11.63
C ILE A 16 -22.41 4.19 -11.79
N PRO A 17 -22.91 2.97 -11.49
CA PRO A 17 -24.33 2.68 -11.58
C PRO A 17 -25.11 3.55 -10.60
N SER A 18 -26.43 3.67 -10.82
CA SER A 18 -27.31 4.35 -9.89
C SER A 18 -27.19 3.76 -8.48
N ASP A 19 -27.21 4.62 -7.46
CA ASP A 19 -27.21 4.20 -6.06
C ASP A 19 -28.28 3.13 -5.79
N HIS A 20 -27.93 2.12 -4.99
CA HIS A 20 -28.91 1.18 -4.45
C HIS A 20 -29.94 1.96 -3.61
N PRO A 21 -31.24 1.60 -3.64
CA PRO A 21 -32.27 2.28 -2.85
C PRO A 21 -31.95 2.39 -1.35
N ASP A 22 -31.23 1.40 -0.80
CA ASP A 22 -30.78 1.42 0.60
C ASP A 22 -29.67 2.42 0.91
N THR A 23 -28.89 2.89 -0.07
CA THR A 23 -27.79 3.84 0.15
C THR A 23 -28.31 5.09 0.86
N LYS A 24 -29.44 5.65 0.40
CA LYS A 24 -30.08 6.81 1.05
C LYS A 24 -30.51 6.52 2.49
N ARG A 25 -31.09 5.34 2.74
CA ARG A 25 -31.54 4.92 4.08
C ARG A 25 -30.36 4.80 5.05
N ILE A 26 -29.23 4.27 4.60
CA ILE A 26 -28.02 4.10 5.41
C ILE A 26 -27.38 5.48 5.67
N LEU A 27 -27.16 6.27 4.63
CA LEU A 27 -26.53 7.58 4.74
C LEU A 27 -27.34 8.56 5.61
N ALA A 28 -28.69 8.49 5.57
CA ALA A 28 -29.55 9.30 6.43
C ALA A 28 -29.39 9.00 7.92
N LYS A 29 -28.95 7.78 8.28
CA LYS A 29 -28.68 7.39 9.67
C LYS A 29 -27.23 7.65 10.10
N SER A 30 -26.36 7.91 9.15
CA SER A 30 -24.93 8.13 9.38
C SER A 30 -24.65 9.61 9.64
N LYS A 31 -23.77 9.90 10.60
CA LYS A 31 -23.24 11.25 10.76
C LYS A 31 -22.27 11.52 9.61
N LYS A 32 -22.31 12.74 9.06
CA LYS A 32 -21.30 13.20 8.11
C LYS A 32 -19.94 13.17 8.80
N GLN A 33 -18.96 12.54 8.17
CA GLN A 33 -17.58 12.48 8.63
C GLN A 33 -16.67 13.00 7.52
N ASP A 34 -15.52 13.54 7.91
CA ASP A 34 -14.47 13.85 6.95
C ASP A 34 -13.95 12.55 6.35
N PHE A 35 -14.15 12.40 5.04
CA PHE A 35 -13.71 11.23 4.30
C PHE A 35 -12.35 11.52 3.66
N LYS A 36 -11.36 10.70 3.98
CA LYS A 36 -10.04 10.72 3.34
C LYS A 36 -9.87 9.43 2.53
N LEU A 37 -9.54 9.58 1.25
CA LEU A 37 -9.27 8.46 0.35
C LEU A 37 -7.80 8.44 -0.03
N TYR A 38 -7.19 7.27 0.06
CA TYR A 38 -5.82 7.02 -0.35
C TYR A 38 -5.81 6.00 -1.49
N VAL A 39 -5.25 6.38 -2.63
CA VAL A 39 -5.18 5.56 -3.85
C VAL A 39 -3.73 5.49 -4.30
N GLY A 40 -3.27 4.26 -4.50
CA GLY A 40 -1.91 3.97 -4.90
C GLY A 40 -1.73 2.52 -5.36
N CYS A 41 -0.53 2.20 -5.77
CA CYS A 41 -0.12 0.89 -6.26
C CYS A 41 0.68 0.11 -5.19
N ALA A 42 0.81 -1.19 -5.43
CA ALA A 42 1.70 -2.10 -4.69
C ALA A 42 3.20 -1.79 -4.81
N LYS A 43 3.59 -0.97 -5.80
CA LYS A 43 4.97 -0.67 -6.20
C LYS A 43 5.00 0.65 -6.97
N TRP A 44 6.16 1.31 -6.98
CA TRP A 44 6.40 2.58 -7.68
C TRP A 44 7.59 2.54 -8.65
N ASN A 45 8.03 1.37 -9.10
CA ASN A 45 9.19 1.29 -9.98
C ASN A 45 8.78 1.17 -11.45
N LYS A 46 9.65 1.64 -12.36
CA LYS A 46 9.41 1.59 -13.82
C LYS A 46 9.14 0.20 -14.39
N LYS A 47 9.71 -0.84 -13.80
CA LYS A 47 9.58 -2.22 -14.32
C LYS A 47 8.14 -2.69 -14.20
N ASP A 48 7.48 -2.33 -13.10
CA ASP A 48 6.10 -2.71 -12.80
C ASP A 48 5.08 -1.71 -13.39
N LEU A 49 5.36 -0.40 -13.35
CA LEU A 49 4.49 0.63 -13.94
C LEU A 49 5.01 1.10 -15.30
N LYS A 50 4.87 0.23 -16.30
CA LYS A 50 5.28 0.55 -17.68
C LYS A 50 4.47 1.71 -18.24
N ASN A 51 5.11 2.55 -19.04
CA ASN A 51 4.52 3.73 -19.71
C ASN A 51 3.99 4.83 -18.77
N PHE A 52 4.10 4.67 -17.45
CA PHE A 52 3.74 5.70 -16.49
C PHE A 52 4.83 6.77 -16.34
N TYR A 53 6.10 6.37 -16.43
CA TYR A 53 7.23 7.26 -16.22
C TYR A 53 7.76 7.89 -17.52
N PRO A 54 8.02 9.21 -17.55
CA PRO A 54 8.73 9.86 -18.64
C PRO A 54 10.13 9.29 -18.86
N LYS A 55 10.64 9.39 -20.09
CA LYS A 55 12.02 9.01 -20.41
C LYS A 55 13.00 9.88 -19.61
N GLY A 56 14.01 9.25 -19.02
CA GLY A 56 15.08 9.95 -18.30
C GLY A 56 14.76 10.37 -16.87
N ILE A 57 13.59 10.04 -16.32
CA ILE A 57 13.30 10.29 -14.90
C ILE A 57 14.27 9.50 -14.01
N ASN A 58 14.94 10.16 -13.07
CA ASN A 58 15.84 9.50 -12.10
C ASN A 58 15.16 9.28 -10.74
N ASP A 59 14.23 10.16 -10.38
CA ASP A 59 13.43 10.05 -9.16
C ASP A 59 12.06 9.44 -9.45
N GLU A 60 11.98 8.11 -9.38
CA GLU A 60 10.74 7.37 -9.60
C GLU A 60 9.73 7.56 -8.46
N LEU A 61 10.20 7.78 -7.22
CA LEU A 61 9.33 7.93 -6.07
C LEU A 61 8.68 9.32 -6.05
N GLY A 62 9.45 10.39 -6.26
CA GLY A 62 8.91 11.74 -6.34
C GLY A 62 7.92 11.90 -7.49
N TYR A 63 8.23 11.34 -8.67
CA TYR A 63 7.28 11.34 -9.80
C TYR A 63 6.01 10.54 -9.50
N TYR A 64 6.13 9.38 -8.87
CA TYR A 64 4.97 8.59 -8.46
C TYR A 64 4.10 9.36 -7.47
N ALA A 65 4.73 10.00 -6.47
CA ALA A 65 4.06 10.76 -5.44
C ALA A 65 3.45 12.10 -5.92
N SER A 66 3.75 12.53 -7.15
CA SER A 66 3.04 13.65 -7.79
C SER A 66 1.71 13.23 -8.43
N HIS A 67 1.43 11.93 -8.53
CA HIS A 67 0.20 11.40 -9.13
C HIS A 67 -0.65 10.61 -8.13
N PHE A 68 -0.03 9.97 -7.14
CA PHE A 68 -0.70 9.18 -6.11
C PHE A 68 -0.40 9.73 -4.72
N ASN A 69 -1.33 9.56 -3.78
CA ASN A 69 -1.19 10.04 -2.40
C ASN A 69 -0.79 8.94 -1.41
N CYS A 70 -0.61 7.69 -1.87
CA CYS A 70 -0.04 6.65 -1.06
C CYS A 70 0.66 5.56 -1.89
N VAL A 71 1.34 4.66 -1.19
CA VAL A 71 1.84 3.42 -1.76
C VAL A 71 1.72 2.27 -0.77
N GLU A 72 1.31 1.11 -1.28
CA GLU A 72 1.50 -0.13 -0.54
C GLU A 72 2.98 -0.51 -0.65
N LEU A 73 3.72 -0.36 0.45
CA LEU A 73 5.16 -0.54 0.50
C LEU A 73 5.49 -2.04 0.65
N ASN A 74 5.49 -2.74 -0.48
CA ASN A 74 5.83 -4.17 -0.55
C ASN A 74 7.32 -4.49 -0.41
N ALA A 75 8.21 -3.50 -0.56
CA ALA A 75 9.65 -3.72 -0.49
C ALA A 75 10.06 -4.38 0.85
N THR A 76 9.43 -3.95 1.95
CA THR A 76 9.65 -4.44 3.31
C THR A 76 9.26 -5.90 3.51
N PHE A 77 8.39 -6.44 2.65
CA PHE A 77 8.01 -7.85 2.67
C PHE A 77 9.21 -8.76 2.37
N TYR A 78 10.06 -8.35 1.43
CA TYR A 78 11.17 -9.18 0.94
C TYR A 78 12.49 -8.89 1.63
N LYS A 79 12.72 -7.64 2.03
CA LYS A 79 14.00 -7.17 2.54
C LYS A 79 13.82 -6.22 3.71
N ARG A 80 14.74 -6.30 4.67
CA ARG A 80 14.90 -5.30 5.73
C ARG A 80 15.56 -4.03 5.20
N TYR A 81 15.00 -2.90 5.58
CA TYR A 81 15.57 -1.58 5.37
C TYR A 81 15.84 -0.93 6.72
N TRP A 82 16.81 -0.02 6.75
CA TRP A 82 17.23 0.72 7.93
C TRP A 82 16.81 2.18 7.81
N GLU A 83 16.95 2.92 8.92
CA GLU A 83 16.63 4.35 9.04
C GLU A 83 16.93 5.16 7.78
N LYS A 84 18.17 5.13 7.29
CA LYS A 84 18.61 5.90 6.11
C LYS A 84 17.67 5.77 4.92
N GLN A 85 17.16 4.57 4.65
CA GLN A 85 16.27 4.34 3.52
C GLN A 85 14.85 4.84 3.79
N TYR A 86 14.32 4.61 4.99
CA TYR A 86 12.99 5.11 5.36
C TYR A 86 12.95 6.63 5.39
N THR A 87 13.97 7.26 5.94
CA THR A 87 14.18 8.71 5.91
C THR A 87 14.23 9.23 4.47
N ALA A 88 15.00 8.59 3.60
CA ALA A 88 15.06 8.99 2.18
C ALA A 88 13.70 8.85 1.47
N TRP A 89 12.91 7.81 1.79
CA TRP A 89 11.55 7.67 1.24
C TRP A 89 10.60 8.74 1.79
N ARG A 90 10.61 8.96 3.11
CA ARG A 90 9.80 9.99 3.78
C ARG A 90 10.07 11.37 3.19
N ASP A 91 11.33 11.73 3.02
CA ASP A 91 11.73 13.06 2.54
C ASP A 91 11.52 13.23 1.03
N GLY A 92 11.45 12.12 0.27
CA GLY A 92 11.25 12.10 -1.18
C GLY A 92 9.80 12.23 -1.66
N VAL A 93 8.83 12.45 -0.76
CA VAL A 93 7.40 12.55 -1.10
C VAL A 93 6.73 13.76 -0.44
N PRO A 94 5.57 14.24 -0.93
CA PRO A 94 4.81 15.32 -0.30
C PRO A 94 4.38 15.00 1.14
N GLU A 95 4.03 16.04 1.92
CA GLU A 95 3.64 15.91 3.33
C GLU A 95 2.45 14.96 3.54
N ALA A 96 1.43 15.05 2.68
CA ALA A 96 0.21 14.25 2.79
C ALA A 96 0.34 12.80 2.26
N PHE A 97 1.52 12.41 1.75
CA PHE A 97 1.73 11.09 1.17
C PHE A 97 1.94 10.04 2.27
N LEU A 98 1.24 8.91 2.17
CA LEU A 98 1.35 7.81 3.15
C LEU A 98 1.98 6.54 2.55
N PHE A 99 2.88 5.92 3.30
CA PHE A 99 3.39 4.58 3.04
C PHE A 99 2.63 3.58 3.88
N PHE A 100 2.16 2.48 3.29
CA PHE A 100 1.51 1.38 4.00
C PHE A 100 2.46 0.17 3.98
N PRO A 101 3.31 -0.04 5.00
CA PRO A 101 4.35 -1.06 4.95
C PRO A 101 3.79 -2.44 5.22
N LYS A 102 4.20 -3.38 4.37
CA LYS A 102 3.85 -4.79 4.56
C LYS A 102 4.83 -5.45 5.51
N LEU A 103 4.34 -6.24 6.46
CA LEU A 103 5.21 -6.97 7.37
C LEU A 103 6.12 -7.97 6.60
N PRO A 104 7.39 -8.13 7.01
CA PRO A 104 8.32 -9.06 6.38
C PRO A 104 7.78 -10.49 6.26
N GLN A 105 8.04 -11.15 5.14
CA GLN A 105 7.70 -12.57 4.92
C GLN A 105 8.35 -13.50 5.96
N GLY A 106 9.46 -13.08 6.57
CA GLY A 106 10.08 -13.78 7.69
C GLY A 106 9.15 -13.94 8.90
N ILE A 107 8.20 -13.02 9.09
CA ILE A 107 7.19 -13.05 10.14
C ILE A 107 6.02 -13.93 9.72
N THR A 108 5.40 -13.63 8.57
CA THR A 108 4.12 -14.26 8.17
C THR A 108 4.26 -15.59 7.44
N HIS A 109 5.28 -15.77 6.60
CA HIS A 109 5.43 -16.95 5.74
C HIS A 109 6.42 -17.95 6.32
N PHE A 110 7.59 -17.50 6.79
CA PHE A 110 8.64 -18.41 7.28
C PHE A 110 8.41 -18.82 8.73
N SER A 111 8.31 -17.84 9.64
CA SER A 111 8.08 -18.15 11.06
C SER A 111 6.61 -18.49 11.36
N ARG A 112 5.69 -18.24 10.41
CA ARG A 112 4.23 -18.44 10.57
C ARG A 112 3.70 -17.89 11.90
N LEU A 113 4.13 -16.67 12.25
CA LEU A 113 3.79 -15.96 13.49
C LEU A 113 4.32 -16.59 14.80
N LYS A 114 5.19 -17.60 14.75
CA LYS A 114 5.77 -18.26 15.94
C LYS A 114 7.13 -17.65 16.30
N ASN A 115 7.30 -17.22 17.55
CA ASN A 115 8.55 -16.64 18.07
C ASN A 115 9.06 -15.49 17.18
N VAL A 116 8.20 -14.50 16.94
CA VAL A 116 8.43 -13.39 15.99
C VAL A 116 8.59 -12.04 16.66
N GLU A 117 8.53 -11.97 17.98
CA GLU A 117 8.55 -10.74 18.79
C GLU A 117 9.70 -9.82 18.36
N GLU A 118 10.94 -10.32 18.37
CA GLU A 118 12.11 -9.53 17.95
C GLU A 118 12.02 -9.05 16.50
N LYS A 119 11.44 -9.86 15.60
CA LYS A 119 11.28 -9.47 14.18
C LYS A 119 10.21 -8.39 14.03
N VAL A 120 9.16 -8.43 14.84
CA VAL A 120 8.08 -7.44 14.88
C VAL A 120 8.61 -6.14 15.47
N ASP A 121 9.34 -6.18 16.59
CA ASP A 121 9.95 -5.01 17.22
C ASP A 121 10.88 -4.29 16.23
N GLN A 122 11.78 -5.05 15.59
CA GLN A 122 12.68 -4.50 14.58
C GLN A 122 11.93 -3.92 13.38
N PHE A 123 10.81 -4.50 12.97
CA PHE A 123 9.99 -3.92 11.90
C PHE A 123 9.32 -2.62 12.36
N ALA A 124 8.74 -2.61 13.56
CA ALA A 124 8.08 -1.44 14.14
C ALA A 124 9.07 -0.27 14.28
N GLU A 125 10.22 -0.50 14.90
CA GLU A 125 11.31 0.49 15.05
C GLU A 125 11.75 1.08 13.71
N ASN A 126 12.02 0.23 12.71
CA ASN A 126 12.48 0.72 11.42
C ASN A 126 11.37 1.46 10.64
N SER A 127 10.12 0.97 10.70
CA SER A 127 9.00 1.62 10.00
C SER A 127 8.63 2.97 10.62
N ALA A 128 8.90 3.16 11.92
CA ALA A 128 8.64 4.40 12.63
C ALA A 128 9.38 5.61 12.05
N PHE A 129 10.51 5.41 11.35
CA PHE A 129 11.24 6.50 10.68
C PHE A 129 10.45 7.19 9.54
N LEU A 130 9.32 6.61 9.11
CA LEU A 130 8.37 7.28 8.22
C LEU A 130 7.55 8.38 8.90
N ASN A 131 7.56 8.45 10.25
CA ASN A 131 6.88 9.46 11.06
C ASN A 131 5.41 9.67 10.64
N GLU A 132 5.01 10.92 10.38
CA GLU A 132 3.67 11.31 9.94
C GLU A 132 3.22 10.65 8.63
N LYS A 133 4.17 10.12 7.85
CA LYS A 133 3.92 9.42 6.58
C LYS A 133 3.77 7.90 6.76
N LEU A 134 3.84 7.40 7.98
CA LEU A 134 3.53 6.01 8.29
C LEU A 134 2.00 5.81 8.26
N GLY A 135 1.51 5.22 7.18
CA GLY A 135 0.18 4.64 7.10
C GLY A 135 0.08 3.32 7.85
N MET A 136 -1.10 2.68 7.79
CA MET A 136 -1.39 1.43 8.50
C MET A 136 -0.48 0.29 8.00
N PRO A 137 0.40 -0.29 8.86
CA PRO A 137 1.10 -1.51 8.52
C PRO A 137 0.13 -2.68 8.39
N PHE A 138 0.40 -3.62 7.51
CA PHE A 138 -0.52 -4.74 7.27
C PHE A 138 0.20 -6.07 7.08
N LEU A 139 -0.54 -7.15 7.35
CA LEU A 139 -0.09 -8.52 7.14
C LEU A 139 -0.78 -9.11 5.92
N GLN A 140 -0.02 -9.85 5.13
CA GLN A 140 -0.56 -10.83 4.22
C GLN A 140 -0.07 -12.20 4.67
N MET A 141 -1.03 -13.11 4.87
CA MET A 141 -0.75 -14.48 5.23
C MET A 141 -0.47 -15.32 3.99
N HIS A 142 0.23 -16.42 4.19
CA HIS A 142 0.46 -17.40 3.14
C HIS A 142 -0.87 -18.04 2.69
N ASN A 143 -0.93 -18.57 1.47
CA ASN A 143 -2.15 -19.08 0.85
C ASN A 143 -2.79 -20.28 1.57
N ASN A 144 -2.00 -21.09 2.29
CA ASN A 144 -2.48 -22.20 3.10
C ASN A 144 -2.65 -21.85 4.60
N PHE A 145 -2.86 -20.57 4.94
CA PHE A 145 -3.15 -20.14 6.30
C PHE A 145 -4.62 -20.41 6.62
N ASP A 146 -4.88 -21.49 7.36
CA ASP A 146 -6.23 -22.01 7.62
C ASP A 146 -6.54 -21.94 9.12
N PRO A 147 -7.81 -21.71 9.54
CA PRO A 147 -8.19 -21.73 10.95
C PRO A 147 -7.67 -22.92 11.77
N LYS A 148 -7.50 -24.10 11.15
CA LYS A 148 -6.98 -25.30 11.84
C LYS A 148 -5.50 -25.25 12.25
N ASP A 149 -4.76 -24.24 11.78
CA ASP A 149 -3.34 -24.05 12.13
C ASP A 149 -3.16 -23.36 13.51
N PHE A 150 -4.26 -23.11 14.24
CA PHE A 150 -4.34 -22.48 15.56
C PHE A 150 -5.11 -23.32 16.57
#